data_AF-A0A956TXN0-F1
#
_entry.id   AF-A0A956TXN0-F1
#
_cell.length_a   1.000
_cell.length_b   1.000
_cell.length_c   1.000
_cell.angle_alpha   90.00
_cell.angle_beta   90.00
_cell.angle_gamma   90.00
#
_symmetry.space_group_name_H-M   'P 1'
#
loop_
_entity.id
_entity.type
_entity.pdbx_description
1 polymer ?
#
loop_
_entity_poly.entity_id
_entity_poly.type
_entity_poly.pdbx_seq_one_letter_code
_entity_poly.pdbx_strand_id
1 'polypeptide(L)'
;YTNAYGGAFVDQDAERRTLTDSGGNDTINFAAVESDSTVDLAAGNADIAGRALTIAPGTVIENVIAGDGDDTLTGGATRNMLHGGRGDDILEGGGGDDLLIGGGGADLLDGGAGLDTAAYAQSKSPVSVSLKTGTGTGGDADGDVLTSIEILIGSPLPFGDLKSRHDPFTGAAITAGTGDTLEGSDGNDIISGLGGADLILGGGG
;
A
#
# COMPACT_ATOMS: atom_id res chain seq x y z
N TYR A 1 18.01 18.37 6.21
CA TYR A 1 18.04 16.99 5.71
C TYR A 1 17.75 17.04 4.23
N THR A 2 18.75 16.78 3.38
CA THR A 2 18.65 16.81 1.92
C THR A 2 18.76 15.39 1.37
N ASN A 3 17.93 15.11 0.38
CA ASN A 3 17.68 13.83 -0.27
C ASN A 3 18.86 13.31 -1.12
N ALA A 4 18.92 12.00 -1.26
CA ALA A 4 19.27 11.37 -2.53
C ALA A 4 17.95 10.84 -3.12
N TYR A 5 17.73 11.04 -4.42
CA TYR A 5 16.49 10.74 -5.18
C TYR A 5 15.44 11.87 -5.26
N GLY A 6 15.75 12.90 -6.05
CA GLY A 6 14.99 13.25 -7.27
C GLY A 6 13.57 13.84 -7.19
N GLY A 7 12.91 13.79 -6.05
CA GLY A 7 11.58 14.37 -5.85
C GLY A 7 11.20 14.20 -4.39
N ALA A 8 11.77 15.02 -3.51
CA ALA A 8 11.46 14.99 -2.09
C ALA A 8 11.18 16.41 -1.64
N PHE A 9 9.97 16.62 -1.12
CA PHE A 9 9.49 17.89 -0.60
C PHE A 9 10.39 18.32 0.56
N VAL A 10 11.07 19.46 0.36
CA VAL A 10 11.86 20.12 1.40
C VAL A 10 10.95 21.14 2.06
N ASP A 11 10.61 20.88 3.32
CA ASP A 11 10.24 21.94 4.26
C ASP A 11 11.44 22.91 4.36
N GLN A 12 11.39 24.00 3.59
CA GLN A 12 12.48 24.97 3.53
C GLN A 12 12.44 26.05 4.62
N ASP A 13 11.44 26.07 5.49
CA ASP A 13 11.36 27.06 6.58
C ASP A 13 10.78 26.41 7.83
N ALA A 14 11.50 26.46 8.95
CA ALA A 14 11.09 25.91 10.25
C ALA A 14 9.72 26.42 10.81
N GLU A 15 9.03 27.29 10.09
CA GLU A 15 7.70 27.83 10.40
C GLU A 15 6.61 27.41 9.40
N ARG A 16 6.93 26.80 8.25
CA ARG A 16 5.94 26.44 7.21
C ARG A 16 5.60 24.95 7.24
N ARG A 17 4.72 24.60 8.18
CA ARG A 17 4.13 23.27 8.36
C ARG A 17 3.07 22.96 7.29
N THR A 18 3.24 23.41 6.04
CA THR A 18 2.22 23.29 5.00
C THR A 18 2.79 22.75 3.71
N LEU A 19 2.25 21.62 3.26
CA LEU A 19 2.53 21.00 1.97
C LEU A 19 1.66 21.67 0.91
N THR A 20 2.27 22.08 -0.20
CA THR A 20 1.56 22.68 -1.35
C THR A 20 2.07 22.06 -2.64
N ASP A 21 1.16 21.64 -3.50
CA ASP A 21 1.49 21.24 -4.88
C ASP A 21 0.41 21.71 -5.88
N SER A 22 0.75 21.72 -7.18
CA SER A 22 -0.10 22.23 -8.26
C SER A 22 -0.39 21.22 -9.38
N GLY A 23 -0.03 19.96 -9.19
CA GLY A 23 -0.37 18.82 -10.03
C GLY A 23 0.85 17.93 -10.31
N GLY A 24 0.58 16.64 -10.50
CA GLY A 24 1.64 15.66 -10.66
C GLY A 24 1.16 14.29 -10.23
N ASN A 25 2.11 13.40 -10.01
CA ASN A 25 1.91 12.23 -9.17
C ASN A 25 2.89 12.39 -8.01
N ASP A 26 2.35 12.76 -6.86
CA ASP A 26 3.10 13.27 -5.73
C ASP A 26 3.15 12.24 -4.59
N THR A 27 4.27 12.25 -3.86
CA THR A 27 4.53 11.24 -2.82
C THR A 27 5.00 11.90 -1.53
N ILE A 28 4.29 11.63 -0.44
CA ILE A 28 4.80 11.83 0.91
C ILE A 28 5.62 10.60 1.28
N ASN A 29 6.93 10.76 1.47
CA ASN A 29 7.83 9.65 1.80
C ASN A 29 8.57 9.93 3.10
N PHE A 30 8.34 9.09 4.08
CA PHE A 30 9.00 9.10 5.38
C PHE A 30 9.48 7.72 5.82
N ALA A 31 9.85 6.87 4.86
CA ALA A 31 10.30 5.48 5.08
C ALA A 31 11.53 5.27 5.97
N ALA A 32 12.12 6.34 6.51
CA ALA A 32 13.23 6.29 7.46
C ALA A 32 12.80 6.69 8.89
N VAL A 33 11.51 6.93 9.10
CA VAL A 33 10.94 7.28 10.39
C VAL A 33 10.58 5.99 11.13
N GLU A 34 11.02 5.87 12.38
CA GLU A 34 10.80 4.69 13.22
C GLU A 34 9.69 4.91 14.26
N SER A 35 8.98 6.04 14.19
CA SER A 35 7.94 6.42 15.14
C SER A 35 6.61 6.59 14.43
N ASP A 36 5.54 6.25 15.14
CA ASP A 36 4.16 6.36 14.68
C ASP A 36 3.89 7.72 14.05
N SER A 37 3.26 7.67 12.89
CA SER A 37 2.91 8.79 12.04
C SER A 37 1.49 8.61 11.53
N THR A 38 0.86 9.74 11.19
CA THR A 38 -0.50 9.75 10.62
C THR A 38 -0.49 10.58 9.36
N VAL A 39 -1.12 10.11 8.30
CA VAL A 39 -1.36 10.90 7.09
C VAL A 39 -2.81 10.74 6.70
N ASP A 40 -3.53 11.85 6.59
CA ASP A 40 -4.91 11.88 6.13
C ASP A 40 -5.01 12.83 4.93
N LEU A 41 -4.98 12.23 3.74
CA LEU A 41 -5.05 12.95 2.47
C LEU A 41 -6.45 13.55 2.25
N ALA A 42 -7.51 12.91 2.75
CA ALA A 42 -8.88 13.39 2.64
C ALA A 42 -9.13 14.62 3.52
N ALA A 43 -8.64 14.64 4.76
CA ALA A 43 -8.73 15.79 5.66
C ALA A 43 -7.64 16.83 5.43
N GLY A 44 -6.63 16.51 4.63
CA GLY A 44 -5.52 17.40 4.30
C GLY A 44 -4.60 17.66 5.49
N ASN A 45 -4.29 16.62 6.27
CA ASN A 45 -3.36 16.72 7.39
C ASN A 45 -2.37 15.56 7.39
N ALA A 46 -1.22 15.77 8.03
CA ALA A 46 -0.26 14.72 8.30
C ALA A 46 0.45 15.03 9.62
N ASP A 47 0.91 14.03 10.33
CA ASP A 47 1.79 14.14 11.48
C ASP A 47 2.90 13.08 11.32
N ILE A 48 4.11 13.54 11.04
CA ILE A 48 5.26 12.65 10.81
C ILE A 48 6.15 12.70 12.05
N ALA A 49 6.11 11.64 12.87
CA ALA A 49 6.83 11.52 14.15
C ALA A 49 6.58 12.71 15.11
N GLY A 50 5.32 13.09 15.32
CA GLY A 50 4.92 14.20 16.21
C GLY A 50 5.11 15.60 15.61
N ARG A 51 5.49 15.67 14.32
CA ARG A 51 5.55 16.90 13.55
C ARG A 51 4.33 17.02 12.63
N ALA A 52 3.25 17.59 13.16
CA ALA A 52 2.07 17.91 12.34
C ALA A 52 2.39 18.85 11.16
N LEU A 53 1.73 18.61 10.05
CA LEU A 53 1.79 19.25 8.75
C LEU A 53 0.35 19.42 8.24
N THR A 54 0.10 20.46 7.47
CA THR A 54 -1.16 20.71 6.77
C THR A 54 -0.94 20.50 5.29
N ILE A 55 -1.81 19.77 4.61
CA ILE A 55 -1.84 19.71 3.16
C ILE A 55 -2.75 20.86 2.71
N ALA A 56 -2.20 21.80 1.94
CA ALA A 56 -2.93 22.99 1.56
C ALA A 56 -4.16 22.63 0.70
N PRO A 57 -5.28 23.36 0.85
CA PRO A 57 -6.43 23.17 -0.02
C PRO A 57 -6.05 23.26 -1.50
N GLY A 58 -6.51 22.29 -2.30
CA GLY A 58 -6.20 22.20 -3.72
C GLY A 58 -4.87 21.50 -4.05
N THR A 59 -4.11 21.10 -3.04
CA THR A 59 -3.01 20.14 -3.20
C THR A 59 -3.60 18.74 -3.26
N VAL A 60 -3.19 17.96 -4.24
CA VAL A 60 -3.51 16.53 -4.35
C VAL A 60 -2.21 15.77 -4.16
N ILE A 61 -2.25 14.73 -3.35
CA ILE A 61 -1.14 13.80 -3.15
C ILE A 61 -1.68 12.42 -3.48
N GLU A 62 -0.99 11.69 -4.33
CA GLU A 62 -1.42 10.37 -4.78
C GLU A 62 -0.80 9.26 -3.93
N ASN A 63 0.43 9.43 -3.42
CA ASN A 63 1.11 8.34 -2.74
C ASN A 63 1.63 8.71 -1.35
N VAL A 64 1.65 7.70 -0.48
CA VAL A 64 2.28 7.78 0.84
C VAL A 64 3.14 6.54 1.05
N ILE A 65 4.37 6.76 1.51
CA ILE A 65 5.29 5.70 1.93
C ILE A 65 5.71 5.99 3.36
N ALA A 66 5.27 5.14 4.26
CA ALA A 66 5.44 5.24 5.69
C ALA A 66 6.62 4.39 6.21
N GLY A 67 6.81 4.39 7.52
CA GLY A 67 8.06 4.10 8.20
C GLY A 67 8.15 2.69 8.80
N ASP A 68 8.84 2.59 9.93
CA ASP A 68 8.91 1.37 10.76
C ASP A 68 8.01 1.47 12.03
N GLY A 69 7.18 2.53 12.15
CA GLY A 69 6.27 2.74 13.28
C GLY A 69 4.88 2.19 12.99
N ASP A 70 4.00 2.18 13.99
CA ASP A 70 2.60 1.78 13.77
C ASP A 70 1.85 2.98 13.16
N ASP A 71 1.80 3.05 11.83
CA ASP A 71 1.39 4.22 11.08
C ASP A 71 -0.11 4.16 10.70
N THR A 72 -0.76 5.33 10.56
CA THR A 72 -2.16 5.42 10.09
C THR A 72 -2.22 6.26 8.82
N LEU A 73 -2.59 5.65 7.70
CA LEU A 73 -2.65 6.26 6.39
C LEU A 73 -4.07 6.24 5.84
N THR A 74 -4.64 7.40 5.59
CA THR A 74 -5.94 7.58 4.93
C THR A 74 -5.73 8.26 3.58
N GLY A 75 -6.18 7.59 2.52
CA GLY A 75 -6.21 8.10 1.15
C GLY A 75 -7.25 9.20 0.96
N GLY A 76 -7.43 9.61 -0.30
CA GLY A 76 -8.30 10.67 -0.74
C GLY A 76 -9.52 10.15 -1.48
N ALA A 77 -10.06 10.99 -2.37
CA ALA A 77 -11.17 10.64 -3.25
C ALA A 77 -10.72 10.18 -4.66
N THR A 78 -9.41 10.03 -4.84
CA THR A 78 -8.77 9.63 -6.09
C THR A 78 -7.85 8.46 -5.79
N ARG A 79 -7.55 7.65 -6.80
CA ARG A 79 -6.57 6.56 -6.69
C ARG A 79 -5.30 6.97 -5.93
N ASN A 80 -4.99 6.21 -4.90
CA ASN A 80 -3.82 6.34 -4.08
C ASN A 80 -2.94 5.08 -4.12
N MET A 81 -1.66 5.25 -3.78
CA MET A 81 -0.78 4.16 -3.39
C MET A 81 -0.31 4.40 -1.95
N LEU A 82 -0.70 3.52 -1.04
CA LEU A 82 -0.37 3.60 0.37
C LEU A 82 0.54 2.43 0.74
N HIS A 83 1.69 2.73 1.33
CA HIS A 83 2.64 1.74 1.84
C HIS A 83 2.91 2.02 3.32
N GLY A 84 2.52 1.10 4.20
CA GLY A 84 2.70 1.18 5.66
C GLY A 84 4.16 1.04 6.08
N GLY A 85 4.83 0.02 5.55
CA GLY A 85 6.26 -0.18 5.78
C GLY A 85 6.50 -1.32 6.76
N ARG A 86 6.97 -1.04 7.97
CA ARG A 86 6.91 -2.01 9.08
C ARG A 86 6.13 -1.41 10.22
N GLY A 87 5.67 -2.27 11.13
CA GLY A 87 4.78 -1.87 12.22
C GLY A 87 3.40 -2.44 11.96
N ASP A 88 2.53 -2.37 12.95
CA ASP A 88 1.13 -2.75 12.78
C ASP A 88 0.37 -1.53 12.22
N ASP A 89 0.23 -1.46 10.90
CA ASP A 89 -0.24 -0.27 10.20
C ASP A 89 -1.76 -0.28 9.94
N ILE A 90 -2.35 0.90 9.80
CA ILE A 90 -3.74 1.10 9.36
C ILE A 90 -3.73 1.84 8.03
N LEU A 91 -4.21 1.20 6.96
CA LEU A 91 -4.32 1.77 5.63
C LEU A 91 -5.79 1.80 5.17
N GLU A 92 -6.33 2.99 4.97
CA GLU A 92 -7.66 3.24 4.43
C GLU A 92 -7.54 3.89 3.05
N GLY A 93 -7.90 3.20 1.96
CA GLY A 93 -7.81 3.71 0.59
C GLY A 93 -8.72 4.91 0.32
N GLY A 94 -9.95 4.84 0.86
CA GLY A 94 -10.93 5.92 0.74
C GLY A 94 -11.79 5.73 -0.50
N GLY A 95 -11.63 6.58 -1.51
CA GLY A 95 -12.30 6.41 -2.79
C GLY A 95 -11.31 6.45 -3.94
N GLY A 96 -11.50 5.61 -4.95
CA GLY A 96 -10.51 5.43 -6.00
C GLY A 96 -10.29 3.95 -6.28
N ASP A 97 -9.36 3.64 -7.17
CA ASP A 97 -8.91 2.26 -7.35
C ASP A 97 -7.52 2.19 -6.70
N ASP A 98 -7.47 1.86 -5.41
CA ASP A 98 -6.30 2.08 -4.57
C ASP A 98 -5.37 0.86 -4.53
N LEU A 99 -4.08 1.13 -4.28
CA LEU A 99 -3.07 0.10 -4.04
C LEU A 99 -2.57 0.20 -2.60
N LEU A 100 -2.89 -0.82 -1.80
CA LEU A 100 -2.50 -0.93 -0.40
C LEU A 100 -1.39 -1.98 -0.23
N ILE A 101 -0.30 -1.57 0.40
CA ILE A 101 0.83 -2.41 0.79
C ILE A 101 1.01 -2.20 2.28
N GLY A 102 0.57 -3.13 3.13
CA GLY A 102 0.78 -3.05 4.57
C GLY A 102 2.28 -3.09 4.89
N GLY A 103 2.88 -4.25 4.67
CA GLY A 103 4.31 -4.44 4.76
C GLY A 103 4.62 -5.44 5.88
N GLY A 104 5.58 -5.16 6.73
CA GLY A 104 5.92 -6.07 7.82
C GLY A 104 5.19 -5.73 9.11
N GLY A 105 4.20 -6.52 9.50
CA GLY A 105 3.45 -6.35 10.74
C GLY A 105 2.09 -7.02 10.62
N ALA A 106 1.20 -6.78 11.58
CA ALA A 106 -0.20 -7.16 11.48
C ALA A 106 -1.03 -5.94 11.08
N ASP A 107 -1.32 -5.83 9.78
CA ASP A 107 -1.88 -4.60 9.21
C ASP A 107 -3.40 -4.65 9.06
N LEU A 108 -4.06 -3.48 9.15
CA LEU A 108 -5.45 -3.30 8.74
C LEU A 108 -5.48 -2.63 7.37
N LEU A 109 -5.97 -3.35 6.35
CA LEU A 109 -6.09 -2.84 4.99
C LEU A 109 -7.58 -2.71 4.60
N ASP A 110 -8.08 -1.48 4.48
CA ASP A 110 -9.43 -1.19 4.00
C ASP A 110 -9.37 -0.45 2.67
N GLY A 111 -9.79 -1.09 1.57
CA GLY A 111 -9.79 -0.47 0.23
C GLY A 111 -10.77 0.69 0.12
N GLY A 112 -11.90 0.61 0.80
CA GLY A 112 -12.97 1.60 0.69
C GLY A 112 -13.79 1.41 -0.58
N ALA A 113 -13.89 2.46 -1.40
CA ALA A 113 -14.77 2.51 -2.56
C ALA A 113 -14.00 2.53 -3.88
N GLY A 114 -14.08 1.43 -4.62
CA GLY A 114 -13.70 1.34 -6.02
C GLY A 114 -13.27 -0.07 -6.35
N LEU A 115 -12.17 -0.21 -7.09
CA LEU A 115 -11.54 -1.50 -7.33
C LEU A 115 -10.15 -1.51 -6.68
N ASP A 116 -10.08 -2.05 -5.47
CA ASP A 116 -8.93 -1.88 -4.59
C ASP A 116 -8.04 -3.12 -4.56
N THR A 117 -6.73 -2.89 -4.42
CA THR A 117 -5.70 -3.93 -4.49
C THR A 117 -4.91 -3.99 -3.19
N ALA A 118 -4.88 -5.16 -2.53
CA ALA A 118 -3.88 -5.45 -1.51
C ALA A 118 -2.72 -6.25 -2.12
N ALA A 119 -1.49 -5.81 -1.86
CA ALA A 119 -0.30 -6.35 -2.52
C ALA A 119 0.83 -6.74 -1.58
N TYR A 120 1.24 -8.00 -1.68
CA TYR A 120 2.33 -8.62 -0.92
C TYR A 120 3.59 -8.84 -1.76
N ALA A 121 3.73 -8.08 -2.85
CA ALA A 121 4.79 -8.23 -3.84
C ALA A 121 6.21 -7.91 -3.30
N GLN A 122 6.33 -7.45 -2.06
CA GLN A 122 7.60 -7.21 -1.36
C GLN A 122 7.96 -8.31 -0.34
N SER A 123 6.99 -9.20 -0.03
CA SER A 123 7.18 -10.28 0.93
C SER A 123 8.28 -11.22 0.50
N LYS A 124 9.16 -11.55 1.44
CA LYS A 124 10.27 -12.50 1.20
C LYS A 124 9.88 -13.95 1.47
N SER A 125 8.68 -14.16 2.01
CA SER A 125 8.14 -15.47 2.34
C SER A 125 6.75 -15.63 1.71
N PRO A 126 6.31 -16.87 1.42
CA PRO A 126 4.97 -17.13 0.92
C PRO A 126 3.90 -16.56 1.85
N VAL A 127 2.80 -16.12 1.24
CA VAL A 127 1.64 -15.56 1.96
C VAL A 127 0.41 -16.45 1.73
N SER A 128 -0.47 -16.46 2.73
CA SER A 128 -1.78 -17.11 2.65
C SER A 128 -2.86 -16.10 3.02
N VAL A 129 -3.61 -15.64 2.01
CA VAL A 129 -4.58 -14.54 2.13
C VAL A 129 -5.95 -14.98 1.62
N SER A 130 -7.00 -14.67 2.38
CA SER A 130 -8.38 -14.93 2.00
C SER A 130 -9.21 -13.65 2.05
N LEU A 131 -9.75 -13.23 0.91
CA LEU A 131 -10.72 -12.13 0.82
C LEU A 131 -12.07 -12.51 1.43
N LYS A 132 -12.36 -13.81 1.49
CA LYS A 132 -13.60 -14.32 2.08
C LYS A 132 -13.63 -14.15 3.60
N THR A 133 -12.53 -14.48 4.27
CA THR A 133 -12.43 -14.28 5.73
C THR A 133 -11.84 -12.92 6.07
N GLY A 134 -11.25 -12.22 5.11
CA GLY A 134 -10.60 -10.92 5.30
C GLY A 134 -9.34 -11.05 6.15
N THR A 135 -8.55 -12.12 5.97
CA THR A 135 -7.38 -12.41 6.82
C THR A 135 -6.17 -12.83 6.01
N GLY A 136 -4.99 -12.34 6.40
CA GLY A 136 -3.69 -12.80 5.95
C GLY A 136 -2.94 -13.64 7.00
N THR A 137 -2.06 -14.53 6.54
CA THR A 137 -1.08 -15.25 7.37
C THR A 137 0.21 -15.48 6.60
N GLY A 138 1.34 -15.53 7.32
CA GLY A 138 2.66 -15.82 6.76
C GLY A 138 3.27 -14.67 5.95
N GLY A 139 4.61 -14.56 6.00
CA GLY A 139 5.33 -13.47 5.34
C GLY A 139 4.86 -12.10 5.82
N ASP A 140 4.72 -11.17 4.88
CA ASP A 140 4.20 -9.81 5.11
C ASP A 140 2.67 -9.79 5.26
N ALA A 141 1.98 -10.94 5.21
CA ALA A 141 0.54 -11.00 5.46
C ALA A 141 0.21 -11.45 6.90
N ASP A 142 1.23 -11.68 7.74
CA ASP A 142 1.04 -12.37 9.03
C ASP A 142 0.29 -11.53 10.07
N GLY A 143 -1.00 -11.80 10.23
CA GLY A 143 -1.86 -11.07 11.17
C GLY A 143 -2.74 -10.02 10.49
N ASP A 144 -2.60 -9.83 9.18
CA ASP A 144 -3.36 -8.85 8.43
C ASP A 144 -4.86 -9.10 8.46
N VAL A 145 -5.61 -8.00 8.48
CA VAL A 145 -7.06 -7.96 8.31
C VAL A 145 -7.38 -7.10 7.09
N LEU A 146 -8.17 -7.65 6.17
CA LEU A 146 -8.50 -7.01 4.91
C LEU A 146 -10.01 -6.80 4.78
N THR A 147 -10.43 -5.60 4.40
CA THR A 147 -11.81 -5.26 4.08
C THR A 147 -11.88 -4.48 2.77
N SER A 148 -12.98 -4.67 2.02
CA SER A 148 -13.23 -3.92 0.79
C SER A 148 -12.07 -4.02 -0.23
N ILE A 149 -11.51 -5.23 -0.41
CA ILE A 149 -10.46 -5.51 -1.38
C ILE A 149 -10.99 -6.47 -2.43
N GLU A 150 -10.83 -6.13 -3.71
CA GLU A 150 -11.27 -6.95 -4.84
C GLU A 150 -10.10 -7.64 -5.56
N ILE A 151 -8.88 -7.13 -5.39
CA ILE A 151 -7.68 -7.62 -6.07
C ILE A 151 -6.60 -8.01 -5.05
N LEU A 152 -6.07 -9.23 -5.16
CA LEU A 152 -4.93 -9.70 -4.39
C LEU A 152 -3.72 -9.99 -5.26
N ILE A 153 -2.56 -9.47 -4.83
CA ILE A 153 -1.25 -9.75 -5.42
C ILE A 153 -0.37 -10.47 -4.39
N GLY A 154 0.05 -11.71 -4.69
CA GLY A 154 0.92 -12.54 -3.83
C GLY A 154 2.40 -12.12 -3.78
N SER A 155 3.24 -13.01 -3.24
CA SER A 155 4.66 -12.74 -2.92
C SER A 155 5.64 -13.12 -4.05
N PRO A 156 6.77 -12.39 -4.27
CA PRO A 156 7.79 -12.68 -5.28
C PRO A 156 8.52 -14.03 -5.09
N LEU A 157 9.12 -14.57 -6.17
CA LEU A 157 10.02 -15.75 -6.10
C LEU A 157 11.27 -15.46 -5.27
N PRO A 158 11.83 -16.46 -4.55
CA PRO A 158 13.22 -16.44 -4.21
C PRO A 158 14.03 -16.64 -5.50
N PHE A 159 14.98 -15.73 -5.75
CA PHE A 159 15.96 -15.66 -6.87
C PHE A 159 15.56 -14.72 -8.03
N GLY A 160 16.39 -13.67 -8.17
CA GLY A 160 16.09 -12.48 -8.96
C GLY A 160 16.32 -12.59 -10.46
N ASP A 161 15.37 -12.01 -11.18
CA ASP A 161 15.49 -11.17 -12.38
C ASP A 161 14.09 -10.55 -12.53
N LEU A 162 13.87 -9.23 -12.44
CA LEU A 162 14.00 -8.35 -13.59
C LEU A 162 13.96 -6.88 -13.15
N LYS A 163 15.02 -6.15 -13.50
CA LYS A 163 15.03 -4.68 -13.46
C LYS A 163 14.07 -4.14 -14.53
N SER A 164 13.41 -3.03 -14.19
CA SER A 164 12.98 -1.95 -15.09
C SER A 164 11.65 -2.17 -15.83
N ARG A 165 10.57 -1.53 -15.37
CA ARG A 165 10.06 -0.22 -15.85
C ARG A 165 8.66 0.03 -15.29
N HIS A 166 8.41 1.30 -15.01
CA HIS A 166 7.12 1.94 -14.76
C HIS A 166 6.14 1.65 -15.92
N ASP A 167 4.98 1.04 -15.68
CA ASP A 167 3.69 1.38 -16.33
C ASP A 167 2.50 0.66 -15.66
N PRO A 168 1.33 1.32 -15.52
CA PRO A 168 0.12 0.76 -14.91
C PRO A 168 -0.75 0.03 -15.96
N PHE A 169 -1.27 -1.14 -15.58
CA PHE A 169 -2.35 -1.90 -16.23
C PHE A 169 -2.35 -2.05 -17.78
N THR A 170 -1.73 -3.10 -18.33
CA THR A 170 -2.28 -3.81 -19.52
C THR A 170 -1.79 -5.26 -19.59
N GLY A 171 -2.76 -6.20 -19.54
CA GLY A 171 -2.70 -7.59 -19.99
C GLY A 171 -1.33 -8.25 -20.25
N ALA A 172 -0.71 -8.77 -19.19
CA ALA A 172 0.16 -9.95 -19.22
C ALA A 172 0.28 -10.47 -17.79
N ALA A 173 -0.09 -11.73 -17.59
CA ALA A 173 0.32 -12.47 -16.41
C ALA A 173 1.85 -12.57 -16.32
N ILE A 174 2.34 -13.00 -15.15
CA ILE A 174 3.68 -13.58 -14.82
C ILE A 174 4.66 -12.53 -14.21
N THR A 175 5.19 -12.64 -12.98
CA THR A 175 5.74 -13.82 -12.26
C THR A 175 5.82 -13.58 -10.74
N ALA A 176 5.54 -14.58 -9.90
CA ALA A 176 5.95 -14.60 -8.48
C ALA A 176 6.10 -16.04 -7.96
N GLY A 177 6.11 -16.21 -6.63
CA GLY A 177 6.85 -17.21 -5.85
C GLY A 177 6.25 -18.60 -5.64
N THR A 178 7.05 -19.63 -5.32
CA THR A 178 6.48 -20.96 -5.00
C THR A 178 5.65 -20.96 -3.71
N GLY A 179 4.34 -21.19 -3.83
CA GLY A 179 3.53 -21.80 -2.75
C GLY A 179 2.45 -20.92 -2.13
N ASP A 180 2.02 -19.83 -2.78
CA ASP A 180 0.98 -18.96 -2.23
C ASP A 180 -0.38 -19.67 -2.19
N THR A 181 -1.19 -19.38 -1.16
CA THR A 181 -2.60 -19.78 -1.10
C THR A 181 -3.46 -18.52 -1.11
N LEU A 182 -4.21 -18.32 -2.18
CA LEU A 182 -5.02 -17.12 -2.38
C LEU A 182 -6.48 -17.51 -2.59
N GLU A 183 -7.37 -17.01 -1.75
CA GLU A 183 -8.81 -17.25 -1.81
C GLU A 183 -9.58 -15.95 -2.10
N GLY A 184 -10.42 -15.99 -3.13
CA GLY A 184 -11.37 -14.92 -3.49
C GLY A 184 -12.62 -14.92 -2.62
N SER A 185 -13.42 -13.88 -2.76
CA SER A 185 -14.69 -13.72 -2.06
C SER A 185 -15.86 -14.21 -2.92
N ASP A 186 -17.10 -13.81 -2.59
CA ASP A 186 -18.21 -13.99 -3.52
C ASP A 186 -18.20 -12.79 -4.49
N GLY A 187 -18.18 -13.02 -5.81
CA GLY A 187 -18.13 -11.94 -6.81
C GLY A 187 -17.13 -12.18 -7.95
N ASN A 188 -16.74 -11.11 -8.64
CA ASN A 188 -15.72 -11.16 -9.69
C ASN A 188 -14.36 -10.76 -9.11
N ASP A 189 -13.65 -11.69 -8.49
CA ASP A 189 -12.30 -11.42 -7.98
C ASP A 189 -11.26 -11.52 -9.11
N ILE A 190 -10.22 -10.70 -9.01
CA ILE A 190 -9.00 -10.85 -9.82
C ILE A 190 -7.88 -11.31 -8.89
N ILE A 191 -7.59 -12.61 -8.89
CA ILE A 191 -6.55 -13.21 -8.05
C ILE A 191 -5.34 -13.55 -8.89
N SER A 192 -4.17 -13.03 -8.50
CA SER A 192 -2.90 -13.36 -9.13
C SER A 192 -1.97 -14.04 -8.11
N GLY A 193 -1.86 -15.37 -8.19
CA GLY A 193 -0.79 -16.16 -7.54
C GLY A 193 0.58 -15.94 -8.16
N LEU A 194 0.59 -15.25 -9.31
CA LEU A 194 1.74 -14.80 -10.06
C LEU A 194 2.61 -15.96 -10.62
N GLY A 195 3.43 -16.68 -9.87
CA GLY A 195 4.22 -17.81 -10.39
C GLY A 195 4.54 -18.78 -9.26
N GLY A 196 5.20 -19.91 -9.52
CA GLY A 196 5.37 -20.93 -8.50
C GLY A 196 4.23 -21.96 -8.50
N ALA A 197 4.02 -22.65 -7.39
CA ALA A 197 3.00 -23.70 -7.25
C ALA A 197 1.89 -23.21 -6.32
N ASP A 198 1.00 -22.39 -6.87
CA ASP A 198 0.01 -21.65 -6.09
C ASP A 198 -1.31 -22.42 -6.01
N LEU A 199 -2.02 -22.24 -4.90
CA LEU A 199 -3.40 -22.68 -4.72
C LEU A 199 -4.32 -21.47 -4.84
N ILE A 200 -4.94 -21.29 -6.00
CA ILE A 200 -5.93 -20.23 -6.24
C ILE A 200 -7.33 -20.82 -6.07
N LEU A 201 -8.08 -20.28 -5.11
CA LEU A 201 -9.46 -20.63 -4.82
C LEU A 201 -10.34 -19.44 -5.16
N GLY A 202 -10.97 -19.44 -6.34
CA GLY A 202 -11.74 -18.30 -6.85
C GLY A 202 -13.08 -18.01 -6.16
N GLY A 203 -13.33 -18.52 -4.96
CA GLY A 203 -14.58 -18.25 -4.22
C GLY A 203 -15.86 -18.76 -4.88
N GLY A 204 -17.01 -18.25 -4.44
CA GLY A 204 -18.34 -18.56 -4.97
C GLY A 204 -18.78 -17.54 -6.03
N GLY A 205 -19.09 -18.02 -7.24
CA GLY A 205 -19.62 -17.22 -8.35
C GLY A 205 -21.00 -17.69 -8.80
#